data_AF-A0A512T081-F1
#
_entry.id   AF-A0A512T081-F1
#
_cell.length_a   1.000
_cell.length_b   1.000
_cell.length_c   1.000
_cell.angle_alpha   90.00
_cell.angle_beta   90.00
_cell.angle_gamma   90.00
#
_symmetry.space_group_name_H-M   'P 1'
#
loop_
_entity.id
_entity.type
_entity.pdbx_description
1 polymer ?
#
loop_
_entity_poly.entity_id
_entity_poly.type
_entity_poly.pdbx_seq_one_letter_code
_entity_poly.pdbx_strand_id
1 'polypeptide(L)'
;MSRYAVPLAERTEPDLDPVRLRQAFASFPSGVVAVAAEVDGALVGLAASSFTSVSLDPPLVSFSIANTSRTWPELRRAGHLGVTVLAHHHDAVARQLAGPGERRFDGLSLSRTDDGAVTLDDGLALFDTSVHREVEAGDHTIVLLRLHAVENADHTLPLVFHRSQFGLRATA
;
A
#
# COMPACT_ATOMS: atom_id res chain seq x y z
N MET A 1 11.15 -20.88 -55.81
CA MET A 1 10.46 -21.94 -55.05
C MET A 1 10.33 -21.50 -53.60
N SER A 2 9.19 -20.85 -53.32
CA SER A 2 8.79 -20.26 -52.05
C SER A 2 8.76 -21.29 -50.94
N ARG A 3 9.47 -21.04 -49.84
CA ARG A 3 9.32 -21.79 -48.58
C ARG A 3 8.39 -20.96 -47.70
N TYR A 4 7.26 -21.58 -47.37
CA TYR A 4 6.17 -21.09 -46.53
C TYR A 4 6.64 -20.20 -45.37
N ALA A 5 6.27 -18.92 -45.41
CA ALA A 5 6.15 -18.10 -44.22
C ALA A 5 4.89 -18.54 -43.48
N VAL A 6 5.04 -19.04 -42.25
CA VAL A 6 3.91 -19.22 -41.34
C VAL A 6 3.39 -17.82 -41.02
N PRO A 7 2.08 -17.52 -41.20
CA PRO A 7 1.54 -16.24 -40.77
C PRO A 7 1.74 -16.16 -39.26
N LEU A 8 2.37 -15.08 -38.78
CA LEU A 8 2.24 -14.71 -37.38
C LEU A 8 0.73 -14.52 -37.17
N ALA A 9 0.07 -15.51 -36.56
CA ALA A 9 -1.28 -15.33 -36.09
C ALA A 9 -1.29 -14.02 -35.30
N GLU A 10 -2.16 -13.09 -35.70
CA GLU A 10 -2.48 -11.94 -34.86
C GLU A 10 -2.68 -12.49 -33.45
N ARG A 11 -1.77 -12.14 -32.55
CA ARG A 11 -1.94 -12.46 -31.13
C ARG A 11 -3.21 -11.70 -30.76
N THR A 12 -4.36 -12.37 -30.80
CA THR A 12 -5.59 -11.87 -30.22
C THR A 12 -5.18 -11.47 -28.82
N GLU A 13 -5.28 -10.17 -28.50
CA GLU A 13 -4.92 -9.71 -27.17
C GLU A 13 -5.62 -10.64 -26.18
N PRO A 14 -4.87 -11.27 -25.25
CA PRO A 14 -5.49 -12.17 -24.31
C PRO A 14 -6.67 -11.44 -23.66
N ASP A 15 -7.77 -12.16 -23.45
CA ASP A 15 -8.93 -11.64 -22.75
C ASP A 15 -8.54 -11.29 -21.30
N LEU A 16 -8.05 -10.06 -21.13
CA LEU A 16 -7.53 -9.44 -19.91
C LEU A 16 -8.60 -8.54 -19.30
N ASP A 17 -9.82 -9.08 -19.15
CA ASP A 17 -10.89 -8.37 -18.46
C ASP A 17 -10.47 -8.01 -17.00
N PRO A 18 -10.86 -6.84 -16.47
CA PRO A 18 -10.51 -6.39 -15.11
C PRO A 18 -10.91 -7.35 -13.98
N VAL A 19 -11.96 -8.15 -14.13
CA VAL A 19 -12.37 -9.17 -13.15
C VAL A 19 -11.34 -10.29 -13.12
N ARG A 20 -10.99 -10.85 -14.29
CA ARG A 20 -9.96 -11.88 -14.42
C ARG A 20 -8.59 -11.41 -13.91
N LEU A 21 -8.20 -10.18 -14.23
CA LEU A 21 -6.96 -9.59 -13.73
C LEU A 21 -6.95 -9.48 -12.20
N ARG A 22 -8.03 -8.98 -11.59
CA ARG A 22 -8.15 -8.89 -10.13
C ARG A 22 -8.06 -10.26 -9.45
N GLN A 23 -8.70 -11.29 -10.02
CA GLN A 23 -8.60 -12.65 -9.51
C GLN A 23 -7.18 -13.22 -9.61
N ALA A 24 -6.51 -12.98 -10.74
CA ALA A 24 -5.13 -13.41 -10.95
C ALA A 24 -4.17 -12.71 -9.96
N PHE A 25 -4.25 -11.39 -9.83
CA PHE A 25 -3.43 -10.60 -8.91
C PHE A 25 -3.65 -10.99 -7.45
N ALA A 26 -4.88 -11.33 -7.06
CA ALA A 26 -5.19 -11.75 -5.70
C ALA A 26 -4.51 -13.08 -5.30
N SER A 27 -3.90 -13.82 -6.24
CA SER A 27 -3.09 -15.01 -5.95
C SER A 27 -1.66 -14.70 -5.50
N PHE A 28 -1.20 -13.45 -5.63
CA PHE A 28 0.08 -13.00 -5.08
C PHE A 28 -0.15 -12.42 -3.68
N PRO A 29 0.33 -13.07 -2.60
CA PRO A 29 0.16 -12.55 -1.25
C PRO A 29 1.03 -11.32 -1.03
N SER A 30 0.53 -10.38 -0.23
CA SER A 30 1.29 -9.19 0.17
C SER A 30 1.12 -8.90 1.66
N GLY A 31 2.05 -8.14 2.22
CA GLY A 31 1.79 -7.42 3.46
C GLY A 31 0.77 -6.31 3.27
N VAL A 32 0.38 -5.67 4.37
CA VAL A 32 -0.48 -4.48 4.36
C VAL A 32 0.17 -3.41 5.22
N VAL A 33 0.17 -2.18 4.73
CA VAL A 33 0.61 -1.01 5.50
C VAL A 33 -0.53 -0.04 5.70
N ALA A 34 -0.54 0.65 6.84
CA ALA A 34 -1.25 1.91 6.99
C ALA A 34 -0.35 3.05 6.50
N VAL A 35 -0.90 3.99 5.74
CA VAL A 35 -0.23 5.24 5.37
C VAL A 35 -1.09 6.38 5.92
N ALA A 36 -0.54 7.19 6.82
CA ALA A 36 -1.29 8.21 7.52
C ALA A 36 -0.47 9.47 7.83
N ALA A 37 -1.18 10.58 7.91
CA ALA A 37 -0.62 11.86 8.35
C ALA A 37 -1.69 12.72 9.03
N GLU A 38 -1.24 13.71 9.77
CA GLU A 38 -2.06 14.83 10.20
C GLU A 38 -1.98 15.93 9.14
N VAL A 39 -3.15 16.35 8.64
CA VAL A 39 -3.28 17.41 7.65
C VAL A 39 -4.29 18.42 8.16
N ASP A 40 -3.87 19.66 8.37
CA ASP A 40 -4.71 20.74 8.92
C ASP A 40 -5.41 20.36 10.24
N GLY A 41 -4.73 19.58 11.10
CA GLY A 41 -5.25 19.10 12.38
C GLY A 41 -6.18 17.87 12.30
N ALA A 42 -6.41 17.32 11.09
CA ALA A 42 -7.22 16.13 10.87
C ALA A 42 -6.36 14.92 10.52
N LEU A 43 -6.72 13.74 11.06
CA LEU A 43 -6.09 12.47 10.69
C LEU A 43 -6.59 12.01 9.32
N VAL A 44 -5.67 11.84 8.39
CA VAL A 44 -5.92 11.36 7.03
C VAL A 44 -5.06 10.13 6.79
N GLY A 45 -5.64 9.10 6.19
CA GLY A 45 -4.84 7.93 5.80
C GLY A 45 -5.66 6.80 5.23
N LEU A 46 -4.96 5.74 4.84
CA LEU A 46 -5.48 4.60 4.10
C LEU A 46 -4.69 3.33 4.41
N ALA A 47 -5.23 2.18 4.03
CA ALA A 47 -4.48 0.93 3.95
C ALA A 47 -4.01 0.68 2.50
N ALA A 48 -2.79 0.16 2.35
CA ALA A 48 -2.23 -0.22 1.06
C ALA A 48 -1.59 -1.62 1.12
N SER A 49 -1.92 -2.48 0.16
CA SER A 49 -1.33 -3.81 -0.02
C SER A 49 -0.27 -3.85 -1.12
N SER A 50 -0.04 -2.74 -1.81
CA SER A 50 0.94 -2.57 -2.89
C SER A 50 2.30 -2.08 -2.40
N PHE A 51 2.54 -2.11 -1.09
CA PHE A 51 3.79 -1.65 -0.50
C PHE A 51 4.97 -2.54 -0.90
N THR A 52 6.08 -1.92 -1.31
CA THR A 52 7.34 -2.61 -1.59
C THR A 52 8.54 -1.74 -1.28
N SER A 53 9.65 -2.36 -0.86
CA SER A 53 10.96 -1.70 -0.85
C SER A 53 11.45 -1.47 -2.29
N VAL A 54 12.21 -0.39 -2.49
CA VAL A 54 12.68 0.04 -3.81
C VAL A 54 14.19 0.24 -3.83
N SER A 55 14.75 0.92 -2.83
CA SER A 55 16.18 1.25 -2.80
C SER A 55 16.70 1.33 -1.36
N LEU A 56 17.98 1.01 -1.18
CA LEU A 56 18.69 1.19 0.08
C LEU A 56 19.45 2.53 0.14
N ASP A 57 19.98 3.02 -1.00
CA ASP A 57 20.69 4.29 -1.08
C ASP A 57 20.34 5.05 -2.38
N PRO A 58 19.58 6.16 -2.31
CA PRO A 58 18.88 6.63 -1.11
C PRO A 58 17.80 5.63 -0.66
N PRO A 59 17.39 5.61 0.62
CA PRO A 59 16.39 4.68 1.11
C PRO A 59 15.00 5.04 0.58
N LEU A 60 14.44 4.16 -0.25
CA LEU A 60 13.14 4.37 -0.92
C LEU A 60 12.23 3.15 -0.76
N VAL A 61 10.94 3.42 -0.56
CA VAL A 61 9.83 2.47 -0.64
C VAL A 61 8.77 3.02 -1.59
N SER A 62 7.80 2.20 -1.97
CA SER A 62 6.66 2.65 -2.76
C SER A 62 5.37 1.97 -2.37
N PHE A 63 4.26 2.60 -2.71
CA PHE A 63 2.96 1.97 -2.84
C PHE A 63 2.24 2.51 -4.07
N SER A 64 1.25 1.77 -4.57
CA SER A 64 0.38 2.20 -5.67
C SER A 64 -0.98 2.62 -5.14
N ILE A 65 -1.48 3.77 -5.60
CA ILE A 65 -2.78 4.32 -5.21
C ILE A 65 -3.66 4.55 -6.43
N ALA A 66 -4.95 4.19 -6.33
CA ALA A 66 -5.89 4.39 -7.44
C ALA A 66 -6.04 5.89 -7.73
N ASN A 67 -6.08 6.26 -9.01
CA ASN A 67 -6.28 7.65 -9.43
C ASN A 67 -7.65 8.21 -9.02
N THR A 68 -8.59 7.33 -8.66
CA THR A 68 -9.92 7.66 -8.12
C THR A 68 -9.93 7.84 -6.59
N SER A 69 -8.79 7.70 -5.91
CA SER A 69 -8.69 7.88 -4.46
C SER A 69 -9.12 9.29 -4.06
N ARG A 70 -10.06 9.38 -3.12
CA ARG A 70 -10.44 10.65 -2.49
C ARG A 70 -9.50 11.04 -1.34
N THR A 71 -8.78 10.07 -0.79
CA THR A 71 -7.86 10.28 0.35
C THR A 71 -6.50 10.80 -0.11
N TRP A 72 -6.00 10.36 -1.26
CA TRP A 72 -4.66 10.73 -1.73
C TRP A 72 -4.48 12.24 -1.97
N PRO A 73 -5.43 12.96 -2.61
CA PRO A 73 -5.30 14.41 -2.81
C PRO A 73 -5.15 15.21 -1.51
N GLU A 74 -5.73 14.73 -0.41
CA GLU A 74 -5.59 15.32 0.92
C GLU A 74 -4.27 14.90 1.58
N LEU A 75 -4.00 13.59 1.60
CA LEU A 75 -2.85 13.01 2.27
C LEU A 75 -1.51 13.53 1.71
N ARG A 76 -1.41 13.71 0.39
CA ARG A 76 -0.20 14.20 -0.28
C ARG A 76 0.18 15.65 0.08
N ARG A 77 -0.69 16.39 0.76
CA ARG A 77 -0.40 17.76 1.25
C ARG A 77 0.41 17.76 2.53
N ALA A 78 0.48 16.64 3.24
CA ALA A 78 1.33 16.50 4.42
C ALA A 78 2.81 16.67 4.05
N GLY A 79 3.59 17.28 4.94
CA GLY A 79 5.04 17.33 4.79
C GLY A 79 5.64 15.93 4.85
N HIS A 80 5.23 15.17 5.87
CA HIS A 80 5.64 13.80 6.10
C HIS A 80 4.44 12.85 6.20
N LEU A 81 4.68 11.59 5.83
CA LEU A 81 3.73 10.48 5.88
C LEU A 81 4.31 9.40 6.79
N GLY A 82 3.52 8.99 7.77
CA GLY A 82 3.81 7.80 8.56
C GLY A 82 3.36 6.56 7.80
N VAL A 83 4.23 5.56 7.73
CA VAL A 83 3.91 4.24 7.18
C VAL A 83 4.08 3.21 8.28
N THR A 84 3.02 2.46 8.57
CA THR A 84 3.04 1.39 9.57
C THR A 84 2.80 0.03 8.91
N VAL A 85 3.75 -0.88 9.05
CA VAL A 85 3.58 -2.29 8.64
C VAL A 85 2.64 -2.98 9.63
N LEU A 86 1.50 -3.46 9.14
CA LEU A 86 0.46 -4.03 9.99
C LEU A 86 0.81 -5.45 10.44
N ALA A 87 0.56 -5.72 11.72
CA ALA A 87 0.72 -7.01 12.36
C ALA A 87 -0.52 -7.90 12.17
N HIS A 88 -0.37 -9.20 12.38
CA HIS A 88 -1.42 -10.21 12.14
C HIS A 88 -2.76 -9.93 12.84
N HIS A 89 -2.75 -9.24 13.99
CA HIS A 89 -3.95 -8.87 14.75
C HIS A 89 -4.68 -7.63 14.20
N HIS A 90 -4.09 -6.91 13.25
CA HIS A 90 -4.64 -5.70 12.63
C HIS A 90 -5.67 -5.94 11.52
N ASP A 91 -6.29 -7.13 11.46
CA ASP A 91 -7.35 -7.44 10.49
C ASP A 91 -8.52 -6.42 10.56
N ALA A 92 -8.96 -6.10 11.78
CA ALA A 92 -10.01 -5.10 12.00
C ALA A 92 -9.55 -3.68 11.60
N VAL A 93 -8.32 -3.32 11.94
CA VAL A 93 -7.70 -2.02 11.61
C VAL A 93 -7.60 -1.84 10.10
N ALA A 94 -7.11 -2.86 9.36
CA ALA A 94 -7.01 -2.79 7.91
C ALA A 94 -8.37 -2.57 7.24
N ARG A 95 -9.44 -3.21 7.74
CA ARG A 95 -10.81 -2.96 7.25
C ARG A 95 -11.32 -1.57 7.63
N GLN A 96 -11.03 -1.10 8.84
CA GLN A 96 -11.40 0.23 9.30
C GLN A 96 -10.76 1.32 8.44
N LEU A 97 -9.47 1.20 8.12
CA LEU A 97 -8.72 2.11 7.24
C LEU A 97 -9.23 2.11 5.78
N ALA A 98 -9.87 1.03 5.33
CA ALA A 98 -10.52 0.96 4.01
C ALA A 98 -11.95 1.54 4.01
N GLY A 99 -12.52 1.82 5.19
CA GLY A 99 -13.88 2.32 5.39
C GLY A 99 -14.03 3.84 5.22
N PRO A 100 -15.12 4.43 5.75
CA PRO A 100 -15.39 5.87 5.73
C PRO A 100 -14.27 6.65 6.41
N GLY A 101 -13.83 7.76 5.78
CA GLY A 101 -12.64 8.52 6.18
C GLY A 101 -12.67 8.99 7.64
N GLU A 102 -13.84 9.45 8.10
CA GLU A 102 -14.03 10.09 9.40
C GLU A 102 -13.84 9.13 10.58
N ARG A 103 -13.90 7.82 10.34
CA ARG A 103 -13.83 6.78 11.39
C ARG A 103 -12.58 5.92 11.30
N ARG A 104 -11.67 6.20 10.37
CA ARG A 104 -10.51 5.34 10.06
C ARG A 104 -9.56 5.16 11.24
N PHE A 105 -9.54 6.13 12.15
CA PHE A 105 -8.61 6.19 13.27
C PHE A 105 -9.29 6.13 14.64
N ASP A 106 -10.61 5.95 14.69
CA ASP A 106 -11.36 5.85 15.93
C ASP A 106 -10.83 4.70 16.80
N GLY A 107 -10.43 5.01 18.04
CA GLY A 107 -9.98 4.02 19.02
C GLY A 107 -8.60 3.40 18.74
N LEU A 108 -7.84 3.91 17.78
CA LEU A 108 -6.47 3.46 17.52
C LEU A 108 -5.46 4.22 18.38
N SER A 109 -4.41 3.52 18.82
CA SER A 109 -3.26 4.15 19.49
C SER A 109 -2.27 4.61 18.43
N LEU A 110 -1.92 5.90 18.45
CA LEU A 110 -1.20 6.57 17.38
C LEU A 110 -0.10 7.47 17.92
N SER A 111 1.03 7.45 17.24
CA SER A 111 2.13 8.40 17.42
C SER A 111 2.14 9.41 16.27
N ARG A 112 2.52 10.65 16.58
CA ARG A 112 2.57 11.76 15.63
C ARG A 112 3.91 12.46 15.72
N THR A 113 4.53 12.74 14.58
CA THR A 113 5.70 13.60 14.51
C THR A 113 5.30 15.06 14.35
N ASP A 114 6.18 15.99 14.68
CA ASP A 114 5.97 17.42 14.45
C ASP A 114 5.75 17.76 12.96
N ASP A 115 6.36 16.97 12.04
CA ASP A 115 6.21 17.13 10.58
C ASP A 115 4.93 16.49 10.00
N GLY A 116 4.07 15.93 10.87
CA GLY A 116 2.75 15.42 10.53
C GLY A 116 2.66 13.93 10.19
N ALA A 117 3.74 13.15 10.20
CA ALA A 117 3.65 11.70 10.03
C ALA A 117 2.85 11.08 11.19
N VAL A 118 1.96 10.13 10.85
CA VAL A 118 1.14 9.40 11.84
C VAL A 118 1.37 7.90 11.69
N THR A 119 1.71 7.23 12.79
CA THR A 119 1.95 5.78 12.83
C THR A 119 1.10 5.11 13.90
N LEU A 120 0.86 3.80 13.75
CA LEU A 120 0.17 2.99 14.76
C LEU A 120 1.22 2.40 15.71
N ASP A 121 1.07 2.63 17.01
CA ASP A 121 2.09 2.32 18.02
C ASP A 121 2.45 0.83 18.09
N ASP A 122 1.50 -0.05 17.75
CA ASP A 122 1.62 -1.51 17.84
C ASP A 122 1.87 -2.19 16.47
N GLY A 123 2.33 -1.42 15.47
CA GLY A 123 2.78 -1.92 14.18
C GLY A 123 4.13 -2.64 14.22
N LEU A 124 4.43 -3.46 13.21
CA LEU A 124 5.69 -4.20 13.10
C LEU A 124 6.91 -3.34 12.80
N ALA A 125 6.70 -2.35 11.95
CA ALA A 125 7.71 -1.38 11.57
C ALA A 125 7.02 -0.05 11.28
N LEU A 126 7.63 1.02 11.78
CA LEU A 126 7.14 2.38 11.67
C LEU A 126 8.16 3.16 10.86
N PHE A 127 7.69 3.84 9.82
CA PHE A 127 8.52 4.66 8.96
C PHE A 127 8.02 6.09 8.95
N ASP A 128 8.92 7.04 9.17
CA ASP A 128 8.71 8.43 8.81
C ASP A 128 9.24 8.64 7.39
N THR A 129 8.40 9.19 6.51
CA THR A 129 8.68 9.31 5.09
C THR A 129 8.19 10.63 4.50
N SER A 130 8.72 11.01 3.34
CA SER A 130 8.12 12.06 2.51
C SER A 130 7.98 11.63 1.06
N VAL A 131 7.07 12.27 0.32
CA VAL A 131 6.87 11.98 -1.11
C VAL A 131 8.13 12.35 -1.88
N HIS A 132 8.77 11.34 -2.48
CA HIS A 132 9.94 11.52 -3.32
C HIS A 132 9.55 11.79 -4.78
N ARG A 133 8.58 11.01 -5.30
CA ARG A 133 8.09 11.11 -6.68
C ARG A 133 6.75 10.39 -6.83
N GLU A 134 5.89 10.93 -7.69
CA GLU A 134 4.69 10.25 -8.20
C GLU A 134 4.94 9.83 -9.66
N VAL A 135 4.59 8.59 -10.01
CA VAL A 135 4.78 8.02 -11.36
C VAL A 135 3.44 7.50 -11.86
N GLU A 136 2.98 8.03 -12.99
CA GLU A 136 1.74 7.56 -13.63
C GLU A 136 1.88 6.10 -14.08
N ALA A 137 0.91 5.27 -13.72
CA ALA A 137 0.94 3.82 -13.95
C ALA A 137 -0.47 3.30 -14.28
N GLY A 138 -1.04 3.77 -15.38
CA GLY A 138 -2.39 3.37 -15.82
C GLY A 138 -3.47 3.99 -14.94
N ASP A 139 -4.33 3.16 -14.34
CA ASP A 139 -5.40 3.60 -13.43
C ASP A 139 -4.92 3.86 -11.99
N HIS A 140 -3.63 3.66 -11.74
CA HIS A 140 -2.95 3.96 -10.49
C HIS A 140 -1.78 4.93 -10.69
N THR A 141 -1.36 5.53 -9.59
CA THR A 141 -0.11 6.27 -9.46
C THR A 141 0.79 5.51 -8.50
N ILE A 142 2.03 5.25 -8.90
CA ILE A 142 3.06 4.72 -8.00
C ILE A 142 3.64 5.92 -7.23
N VAL A 143 3.51 5.88 -5.92
CA VAL A 143 4.06 6.87 -5.01
C VAL A 143 5.37 6.33 -4.45
N LEU A 144 6.48 6.95 -4.82
CA LEU A 144 7.79 6.71 -4.21
C LEU A 144 7.94 7.59 -2.98
N LEU A 145 8.33 6.98 -1.87
CA LEU A 145 8.56 7.64 -0.59
C LEU A 145 10.04 7.51 -0.22
N ARG A 146 10.62 8.60 0.29
CA ARG A 146 11.94 8.60 0.92
C ARG A 146 11.79 8.41 2.42
N LEU A 147 12.58 7.51 2.99
CA LEU A 147 12.58 7.28 4.43
C LEU A 147 13.51 8.28 5.14
N HIS A 148 13.07 8.78 6.29
CA HIS A 148 13.81 9.68 7.17
C HIS A 148 14.11 9.04 8.52
N ALA A 149 13.20 8.20 9.03
CA ALA A 149 13.40 7.41 10.24
C ALA A 149 12.73 6.03 10.12
N VAL A 150 13.24 5.08 10.89
CA VAL A 150 12.72 3.71 10.97
C VAL A 150 12.75 3.25 12.43
N GLU A 151 11.62 2.70 12.89
CA GLU A 151 11.52 1.97 14.14
C GLU A 151 10.99 0.57 13.85
N ASN A 152 11.55 -0.45 14.51
CA ASN A 152 11.07 -1.83 14.41
C ASN A 152 10.49 -2.23 15.77
N ALA A 153 9.29 -2.80 15.76
CA ALA A 153 8.72 -3.44 16.95
C ALA A 153 9.08 -4.92 16.99
N ASP A 154 9.05 -5.51 18.18
CA ASP A 154 9.43 -6.89 18.41
C ASP A 154 8.50 -7.91 17.74
N HIS A 155 9.09 -9.10 17.57
CA HIS A 155 8.65 -10.30 16.84
C HIS A 155 7.15 -10.65 16.92
N THR A 156 6.33 -10.06 16.06
CA THR A 156 4.99 -10.59 15.73
C THR A 156 4.88 -10.90 14.23
N LEU A 157 3.90 -11.72 13.86
CA LEU A 157 3.66 -12.08 12.45
C LEU A 157 3.01 -10.91 11.69
N PRO A 158 3.30 -10.72 10.39
CA PRO A 158 2.67 -9.68 9.59
C PRO A 158 1.22 -10.02 9.24
N LEU A 159 0.42 -8.97 9.01
CA LEU A 159 -0.86 -9.12 8.33
C LEU A 159 -0.59 -9.43 6.86
N VAL A 160 -1.07 -10.60 6.40
CA VAL A 160 -1.00 -10.98 5.00
C VAL A 160 -2.37 -10.83 4.36
N PHE A 161 -2.41 -10.18 3.20
CA PHE A 161 -3.59 -10.10 2.34
C PHE A 161 -3.41 -11.02 1.14
N HIS A 162 -4.33 -11.96 0.96
CA HIS A 162 -4.31 -12.93 -0.13
C HIS A 162 -5.74 -13.37 -0.46
N ARG A 163 -6.12 -13.39 -1.75
CA ARG A 163 -7.46 -13.76 -2.22
C ARG A 163 -8.60 -13.03 -1.51
N SER A 164 -8.41 -11.73 -1.30
CA SER A 164 -9.36 -10.84 -0.58
C SER A 164 -9.63 -11.26 0.87
N GLN A 165 -8.73 -12.03 1.47
CA GLN A 165 -8.79 -12.49 2.86
C GLN A 165 -7.52 -12.08 3.59
N PHE A 166 -7.64 -11.91 4.90
CA PHE A 166 -6.50 -11.68 5.78
C PHE A 166 -6.09 -12.97 6.48
N GLY A 167 -4.78 -13.17 6.60
CA GLY A 167 -4.18 -14.23 7.40
C GLY A 167 -3.13 -15.05 6.67
N LEU A 168 -2.21 -15.61 7.46
CA LEU A 168 -1.23 -16.61 7.04
C LEU A 168 -1.91 -17.99 7.03
N ARG A 169 -2.76 -18.26 6.03
CA ARG A 169 -3.23 -19.64 5.84
C ARG A 169 -2.11 -20.47 5.24
N ALA A 170 -1.44 -21.28 6.05
CA ALA A 170 -0.81 -22.49 5.53
C ALA A 170 -1.94 -23.34 4.97
N THR A 171 -2.01 -23.49 3.64
CA THR A 171 -2.78 -24.59 3.06
C THR A 171 -2.14 -25.88 3.56
N ALA A 172 -2.90 -26.65 4.36
CA ALA A 172 -2.59 -28.05 4.65
C ALA A 172 -2.59 -28.88 3.35
#